data_AF-A0A3M1YYU5-F1
#
_entry.id   AF-A0A3M1YYU5-F1
#
_cell.length_a   1.000
_cell.length_b   1.000
_cell.length_c   1.000
_cell.angle_alpha   90.00
_cell.angle_beta   90.00
_cell.angle_gamma   90.00
#
_symmetry.space_group_name_H-M   'P 1'
#
loop_
_entity.id
_entity.type
_entity.pdbx_description
1 polymer ?
#
loop_
_entity_poly.entity_id
_entity_poly.type
_entity_poly.pdbx_seq_one_letter_code
_entity_poly.pdbx_strand_id
1 'polypeptide(L)'
;GEIGDDVTANVRTIRTVPLRIPASPDGPEAPQRLVVRGEVLFLKKDFEALNEQQRQAGLPLYVNARNTASGSLKQKDSRITASRPLTAYIYAIVDSDMQFETQWELLNYLRALGFLVADEAQLYPDLESIISALPTWEKRRESLPYEIDGLVIKVNELDMARELGIVGKDPRGAIAYKFPSEEVTTRLIDVTVNIGRTGKVTPTAQLEPVFVGGVTVSNASLHNYDQIEALDIRIGDIVIVKRSGDVIPYVVGPVTGARTGDEKPIIPPKHCPHCQTALIRPEGAVDLFCPNPRCPERVFRAVEFFVSRGAMDIEGMGPQTVKTLIEQGLITDIADIFTLQPKPLLELEGFAEKKVENLMASIEAAKRRPMPQLLASLGIDGVGETVANLLAERFGSIEELEATALRVHEALKAFEEAAAPLLVNVPEMADIDPDNIGRAVQRLRNPLVELAPRYVGVENFQGRLARAIAPLPDLALDADHTESVTNALKAVIKAAEPLLTIEGLGPILVKNIVDWFADDFNREVLAKMRTAGVQPPKSVQKQTSNALEGITFVITGTLPNLSRDEATALIKSHGGRVTGSVSKKTNYVLVGASPGSKAEKAKQLGIPIISEEDLLAMVNKQ
;
A
#
# COMPACT_ATOMS: atom_id res chain seq x y z
N GLY A 1 -0.27 11.30 5.58
CA GLY A 1 -1.65 11.01 5.14
C GLY A 1 -2.22 12.25 4.51
N GLU A 2 -3.27 12.11 3.72
CA GLU A 2 -3.94 13.23 3.04
C GLU A 2 -5.03 13.85 3.92
N ILE A 3 -5.66 13.04 4.77
CA ILE A 3 -6.70 13.46 5.73
C ILE A 3 -6.22 13.12 7.15
N GLY A 4 -6.38 14.06 8.07
CA GLY A 4 -6.05 13.93 9.50
C GLY A 4 -7.24 14.24 10.40
N ASP A 5 -7.10 13.97 11.70
CA ASP A 5 -8.09 14.30 12.71
C ASP A 5 -7.91 15.78 13.15
N ASP A 6 -8.99 16.55 13.29
CA ASP A 6 -8.91 17.91 13.86
C ASP A 6 -8.69 17.84 15.37
N VAL A 7 -7.49 18.20 15.79
CA VAL A 7 -7.05 18.23 17.20
C VAL A 7 -6.64 19.62 17.64
N THR A 8 -7.15 20.67 16.98
CA THR A 8 -6.76 22.07 17.21
C THR A 8 -6.87 22.47 18.69
N ALA A 9 -7.98 22.12 19.35
CA ALA A 9 -8.20 22.43 20.76
C ALA A 9 -7.14 21.79 21.69
N ASN A 10 -6.64 20.61 21.34
CA ASN A 10 -5.62 19.87 22.10
C ASN A 10 -4.23 20.44 21.83
N VAL A 11 -3.88 20.71 20.57
CA VAL A 11 -2.57 21.27 20.20
C VAL A 11 -2.35 22.65 20.83
N ARG A 12 -3.40 23.48 20.95
CA ARG A 12 -3.33 24.80 21.62
C ARG A 12 -2.92 24.73 23.10
N THR A 13 -2.95 23.56 23.72
CA THR A 13 -2.53 23.35 25.12
C THR A 13 -1.04 23.05 25.26
N ILE A 14 -0.34 22.76 24.16
CA ILE A 14 1.07 22.43 24.13
C ILE A 14 1.89 23.72 24.18
N ARG A 15 2.66 23.90 25.25
CA ARG A 15 3.36 25.16 25.52
C ARG A 15 4.41 25.55 24.48
N THR A 16 4.98 24.57 23.79
CA THR A 16 6.02 24.81 22.77
C THR A 16 5.45 25.17 21.40
N VAL A 17 4.13 25.18 21.24
CA VAL A 17 3.45 25.63 20.02
C VAL A 17 3.03 27.09 20.21
N PRO A 18 3.63 28.05 19.49
CA PRO A 18 3.23 29.45 19.60
C PRO A 18 1.82 29.64 19.01
N LEU A 19 0.95 30.33 19.75
CA LEU A 19 -0.40 30.69 19.27
C LEU A 19 -0.41 31.94 18.37
N ARG A 20 0.72 32.66 18.32
CA ARG A 20 0.97 33.81 17.46
C ARG A 20 2.43 33.76 17.02
N ILE A 21 2.67 34.07 15.75
CA ILE A 21 4.00 34.19 15.17
C ILE A 21 4.16 35.59 14.55
N PRO A 22 5.38 36.18 14.58
CA PRO A 22 6.52 35.71 15.36
C PRO A 22 6.23 35.75 16.87
N ALA A 23 6.79 34.79 17.62
CA ALA A 23 6.56 34.69 19.07
C ALA A 23 7.22 35.84 19.85
N SER A 24 8.24 36.46 19.26
CA SER A 24 8.93 37.66 19.77
C SER A 24 8.62 38.86 18.86
N PRO A 25 8.45 40.08 19.42
CA PRO A 25 8.34 41.31 18.63
C PRO A 25 9.53 41.57 17.70
N ASP A 26 10.73 41.10 18.08
CA ASP A 26 11.96 41.22 17.29
C ASP A 26 12.16 40.05 16.31
N GLY A 27 11.16 39.18 16.16
CA GLY A 27 11.21 38.04 15.25
C GLY A 27 11.11 38.46 13.78
N PRO A 28 11.42 37.54 12.86
CA PRO A 28 11.32 37.81 11.43
C PRO A 28 9.85 37.99 11.02
N GLU A 29 9.64 38.66 9.88
CA GLU A 29 8.32 38.82 9.30
C GLU A 29 7.67 37.45 9.07
N ALA A 30 6.42 37.31 9.53
CA ALA A 30 5.66 36.07 9.37
C ALA A 30 4.90 36.11 8.02
N PRO A 31 4.91 35.00 7.26
CA PRO A 31 4.10 34.84 6.04
C PRO A 31 2.61 35.02 6.31
N GLN A 32 1.84 35.36 5.28
CA GLN A 32 0.38 35.41 5.38
C GLN A 32 -0.21 34.02 5.61
N ARG A 33 0.44 32.98 5.06
CA ARG A 33 0.02 31.59 5.20
C ARG A 33 1.23 30.74 5.56
N LEU A 34 1.12 29.98 6.64
CA LEU A 34 2.14 29.02 7.04
C LEU A 34 1.49 27.73 7.49
N VAL A 35 1.88 26.62 6.86
CA VAL A 35 1.53 25.27 7.29
C VAL A 35 2.82 24.57 7.68
N VAL A 36 2.98 24.31 8.98
CA VAL A 36 4.14 23.61 9.52
C VAL A 36 3.82 22.14 9.80
N ARG A 37 4.85 21.29 9.79
CA ARG A 37 4.77 19.90 10.20
C ARG A 37 5.81 19.61 11.28
N GLY A 38 5.38 18.85 12.28
CA GLY A 38 6.17 18.51 13.45
C GLY A 38 5.69 17.22 14.10
N GLU A 39 6.39 16.83 15.16
CA GLU A 39 6.08 15.66 15.98
C GLU A 39 5.75 16.12 17.41
N VAL A 40 4.71 15.54 18.00
CA VAL A 40 4.35 15.75 19.41
C VAL A 40 4.74 14.52 20.22
N LEU A 41 5.51 14.73 21.29
CA LEU A 41 6.09 13.67 22.11
C LEU A 41 6.10 14.04 23.59
N PHE A 42 6.45 13.07 24.44
CA PHE A 42 6.85 13.33 25.81
C PHE A 42 8.38 13.33 25.90
N LEU A 43 8.92 14.26 26.69
CA LEU A 43 10.30 14.12 27.16
C LEU A 43 10.36 12.97 28.18
N LYS A 44 11.48 12.26 28.25
CA LYS A 44 11.70 11.09 29.13
C LYS A 44 11.33 11.41 30.58
N LYS A 45 11.88 12.51 31.12
CA LYS A 45 11.62 12.98 32.48
C LYS A 45 10.13 13.28 32.72
N ASP A 46 9.46 13.88 31.74
CA ASP A 46 8.06 14.27 31.84
C ASP A 46 7.13 13.05 31.78
N PHE A 47 7.48 12.04 30.98
CA PHE A 47 6.77 10.77 30.92
C PHE A 47 6.94 9.95 32.20
N GLU A 48 8.16 9.91 32.75
CA GLU A 48 8.44 9.28 34.04
C GLU A 48 7.64 9.94 35.17
N ALA A 49 7.61 11.27 35.22
CA ALA A 49 6.81 12.02 36.20
C ALA A 49 5.31 11.73 36.07
N LEU A 50 4.79 11.64 34.84
CA LEU A 50 3.39 11.27 34.59
C LEU A 50 3.09 9.85 35.10
N ASN A 51 3.98 8.90 34.88
CA ASN A 51 3.81 7.54 35.38
C ASN A 51 3.95 7.44 36.90
N GLU A 52 4.79 8.24 37.52
CA GLU A 52 4.87 8.33 38.98
C GLU A 52 3.57 8.85 39.58
N GLN A 53 2.94 9.85 38.95
CA GLN A 53 1.60 10.32 39.34
C GLN A 53 0.54 9.21 39.22
N GLN A 54 0.56 8.42 38.13
CA GLN A 54 -0.34 7.27 37.97
C GLN A 54 -0.13 6.23 39.08
N ARG A 55 1.13 5.93 39.42
CA ARG A 55 1.48 5.00 40.49
C ARG A 55 0.94 5.46 41.84
N GLN A 56 1.13 6.73 42.17
CA GLN A 56 0.64 7.32 43.43
C GLN A 56 -0.90 7.33 43.50
N ALA A 57 -1.56 7.50 42.35
CA ALA A 57 -3.02 7.44 42.25
C ALA A 57 -3.58 6.00 42.18
N GLY A 58 -2.74 4.96 42.18
CA GLY A 58 -3.17 3.56 42.03
C GLY A 58 -3.76 3.24 40.65
N LEU A 59 -3.41 4.03 39.63
CA LEU A 59 -3.91 3.87 38.26
C LEU A 59 -2.93 3.08 37.40
N PRO A 60 -3.40 2.43 36.31
CA PRO A 60 -2.52 1.77 35.35
C PRO A 60 -1.48 2.72 34.77
N LEU A 61 -0.22 2.26 34.73
CA LEU A 61 0.89 3.01 34.14
C LEU A 61 0.77 3.06 32.62
N TYR A 62 1.23 4.16 32.04
CA TYR A 62 1.40 4.29 30.61
C TYR A 62 2.66 3.52 30.16
N VAL A 63 2.50 2.68 29.13
CA VAL A 63 3.55 1.74 28.70
C VAL A 63 4.55 2.37 27.73
N ASN A 64 4.09 3.24 26.83
CA ASN A 64 4.91 3.79 25.75
C ASN A 64 4.60 5.28 25.54
N ALA A 65 5.64 6.13 25.52
CA ALA A 65 5.51 7.58 25.37
C ALA A 65 4.80 7.99 24.06
N ARG A 66 5.17 7.37 22.93
CA ARG A 66 4.59 7.66 21.60
C ARG A 66 3.09 7.38 21.55
N ASN A 67 2.68 6.20 22.01
CA ASN A 67 1.25 5.83 22.04
C ASN A 67 0.47 6.73 23.01
N THR A 68 1.07 7.06 24.13
CA THR A 68 0.46 7.96 25.13
C THR A 68 0.32 9.37 24.57
N ALA A 69 1.29 9.88 23.81
CA ALA A 69 1.21 11.19 23.18
C ALA A 69 0.06 11.25 22.16
N SER A 70 -0.03 10.25 21.28
CA SER A 70 -1.13 10.11 20.32
C SER A 70 -2.50 10.04 21.02
N GLY A 71 -2.63 9.22 22.07
CA GLY A 71 -3.87 9.13 22.86
C GLY A 71 -4.20 10.41 23.64
N SER A 72 -3.20 11.23 23.97
CA SER A 72 -3.38 12.54 24.60
C SER A 72 -3.93 13.56 23.63
N LEU A 73 -3.46 13.56 22.38
CA LEU A 73 -3.94 14.50 21.36
C LEU A 73 -5.37 14.21 20.89
N LYS A 74 -5.89 13.01 21.12
CA LYS A 74 -7.23 12.58 20.67
C LYS A 74 -8.30 12.66 21.76
N GLN A 75 -8.03 13.40 22.84
CA GLN A 75 -9.03 13.62 23.90
C GLN A 75 -10.13 14.57 23.42
N LYS A 76 -11.39 14.28 23.81
CA LYS A 76 -12.52 15.18 23.55
C LYS A 76 -12.46 16.44 24.41
N ASP A 77 -11.94 16.31 25.63
CA ASP A 77 -11.75 17.42 26.57
C ASP A 77 -10.28 17.84 26.58
N SER A 78 -9.99 19.04 26.05
CA SER A 78 -8.62 19.55 25.95
C SER A 78 -7.96 19.84 27.29
N ARG A 79 -8.73 19.95 28.38
CA ARG A 79 -8.16 20.09 29.73
C ARG A 79 -7.39 18.85 30.16
N ILE A 80 -7.78 17.67 29.67
CA ILE A 80 -7.05 16.42 29.90
C ILE A 80 -5.71 16.50 29.18
N THR A 81 -5.69 16.94 27.92
CA THR A 81 -4.45 17.17 27.16
C THR A 81 -3.55 18.20 27.87
N ALA A 82 -4.13 19.30 28.34
CA ALA A 82 -3.40 20.37 29.04
C ALA A 82 -2.73 19.91 30.34
N SER A 83 -3.28 18.88 31.01
CA SER A 83 -2.69 18.29 32.20
C SER A 83 -1.46 17.42 31.91
N ARG A 84 -1.23 17.07 30.63
CA ARG A 84 -0.14 16.19 30.22
C ARG A 84 1.02 17.02 29.66
N PRO A 85 2.27 16.77 30.10
CA PRO A 85 3.44 17.55 29.68
C PRO A 85 3.92 17.17 28.26
N LEU A 86 3.12 17.51 27.25
CA LEU A 86 3.46 17.30 25.84
C LEU A 86 4.43 18.38 25.33
N THR A 87 5.32 17.98 24.43
CA THR A 87 6.24 18.85 23.70
C THR A 87 6.07 18.63 22.20
N ALA A 88 5.96 19.70 21.42
CA ALA A 88 5.95 19.67 19.97
C ALA A 88 7.26 20.20 19.39
N TYR A 89 7.89 19.42 18.51
CA TYR A 89 9.05 19.80 17.70
C TYR A 89 8.66 19.95 16.24
N ILE A 90 9.00 21.07 15.61
CA ILE A 90 8.69 21.36 14.21
C ILE A 90 9.92 21.11 13.34
N TYR A 91 9.74 20.50 12.16
CA TYR A 91 10.84 20.09 11.29
C TYR A 91 10.64 20.38 9.79
N ALA A 92 9.48 20.90 9.39
CA ALA A 92 9.18 21.17 7.99
C ALA A 92 8.11 22.26 7.82
N ILE A 93 8.17 22.94 6.68
CA ILE A 93 7.08 23.77 6.13
C ILE A 93 6.48 22.96 4.97
N VAL A 94 5.17 22.78 5.00
CA VAL A 94 4.40 22.06 3.98
C VAL A 94 3.88 23.01 2.92
N ASP A 95 3.47 24.21 3.34
CA ASP A 95 2.87 25.23 2.48
C ASP A 95 3.15 26.62 3.09
N SER A 96 3.52 27.58 2.26
CA SER A 96 3.95 28.92 2.64
C SER A 96 3.99 29.86 1.43
N ASP A 97 3.63 31.13 1.62
CA ASP A 97 3.81 32.20 0.62
C ASP A 97 5.28 32.67 0.51
N MET A 98 6.13 32.31 1.48
CA MET A 98 7.58 32.49 1.38
C MET A 98 8.28 31.27 0.78
N GLN A 99 9.34 31.52 0.02
CA GLN A 99 10.22 30.51 -0.56
C GLN A 99 11.51 30.36 0.25
N PHE A 100 12.04 29.15 0.28
CA PHE A 100 13.30 28.81 0.94
C PHE A 100 14.17 28.02 -0.03
N GLU A 101 15.47 28.28 -0.04
CA GLU A 101 16.40 27.55 -0.91
C GLU A 101 16.86 26.25 -0.25
N THR A 102 17.05 26.27 1.06
CA THR A 102 17.60 25.13 1.81
C THR A 102 16.76 24.71 3.01
N GLN A 103 16.81 23.41 3.32
CA GLN A 103 16.22 22.84 4.53
C GLN A 103 16.82 23.47 5.79
N TRP A 104 18.13 23.77 5.79
CA TRP A 104 18.79 24.38 6.93
C TRP A 104 18.30 25.81 7.21
N GLU A 105 18.18 26.63 6.16
CA GLU A 105 17.59 27.97 6.25
C GLU A 105 16.17 27.92 6.81
N LEU A 106 15.33 27.02 6.29
CA LEU A 106 13.97 26.79 6.75
C LEU A 106 13.91 26.46 8.25
N LEU A 107 14.80 25.58 8.74
CA LEU A 107 14.83 25.22 10.17
C LEU A 107 15.22 26.42 11.04
N ASN A 108 16.17 27.24 10.59
CA ASN A 108 16.56 28.46 11.31
C ASN A 108 15.45 29.51 11.31
N TYR A 109 14.73 29.65 10.20
CA TYR A 109 13.58 30.53 10.11
C TYR A 109 12.47 30.12 11.08
N LEU A 110 12.15 28.82 11.17
CA LEU A 110 11.18 28.30 12.14
C LEU A 110 11.59 28.57 13.59
N ARG A 111 12.89 28.40 13.92
CA ARG A 111 13.43 28.78 15.24
C ARG A 111 13.22 30.27 15.53
N ALA A 112 13.55 31.12 14.56
CA ALA A 112 13.42 32.57 14.69
C ALA A 112 11.96 33.04 14.83
N LEU A 113 10.99 32.33 14.21
CA LEU A 113 9.56 32.56 14.43
C LEU A 113 9.07 32.14 15.83
N GLY A 114 9.86 31.35 16.55
CA GLY A 114 9.55 30.88 17.90
C GLY A 114 9.00 29.45 17.98
N PHE A 115 9.09 28.67 16.90
CA PHE A 115 8.82 27.25 16.97
C PHE A 115 9.99 26.51 17.62
N LEU A 116 9.69 25.50 18.44
CA LEU A 116 10.71 24.60 18.94
C LEU A 116 11.16 23.66 17.81
N VAL A 117 12.44 23.76 17.45
CA VAL A 117 13.14 22.87 16.50
C VAL A 117 14.25 22.18 17.27
N ALA A 118 14.54 20.92 16.97
CA ALA A 118 15.59 20.17 17.68
C ALA A 118 16.95 20.88 17.57
N ASP A 119 17.62 21.07 18.70
CA ASP A 119 18.95 21.70 18.78
C ASP A 119 20.02 20.76 18.22
N GLU A 120 19.72 19.46 18.22
CA GLU A 120 20.52 18.37 17.71
C GLU A 120 20.60 18.33 16.17
N ALA A 121 19.74 19.05 15.45
CA ALA A 121 19.78 19.09 13.99
C ALA A 121 21.13 19.67 13.53
N GLN A 122 21.78 19.02 12.57
CA GLN A 122 23.10 19.42 12.07
C GLN A 122 23.13 19.42 10.54
N LEU A 123 23.88 20.36 9.97
CA LEU A 123 24.20 20.42 8.55
C LEU A 123 25.56 19.76 8.30
N TYR A 124 25.59 18.85 7.32
CA TYR A 124 26.80 18.16 6.88
C TYR A 124 27.09 18.50 5.42
N PRO A 125 28.37 18.62 5.02
CA PRO A 125 28.74 18.97 3.66
C PRO A 125 28.50 17.85 2.64
N ASP A 126 28.55 16.59 3.08
CA ASP A 126 28.50 15.41 2.21
C ASP A 126 27.96 14.17 2.96
N LEU A 127 27.74 13.08 2.23
CA LEU A 127 27.24 11.83 2.80
C LEU A 127 28.28 11.10 3.66
N GLU A 128 29.57 11.21 3.34
CA GLU A 128 30.65 10.51 4.06
C GLU A 128 30.79 11.03 5.50
N SER A 129 30.67 12.34 5.69
CA SER A 129 30.66 12.98 7.00
C SER A 129 29.43 12.59 7.82
N ILE A 130 28.27 12.41 7.19
CA ILE A 130 27.07 11.85 7.86
C ILE A 130 27.35 10.43 8.31
N ILE A 131 27.82 9.55 7.42
CA ILE A 131 28.11 8.13 7.72
C ILE A 131 29.12 8.03 8.88
N SER A 132 30.15 8.87 8.87
CA SER A 132 31.16 8.91 9.93
C SER A 132 30.59 9.33 11.29
N ALA A 133 29.52 10.15 11.30
CA ALA A 133 28.86 10.60 12.52
C ALA A 133 27.85 9.59 13.07
N LEU A 134 27.31 8.67 12.25
CA LEU A 134 26.24 7.73 12.66
C LEU A 134 26.54 6.96 13.97
N PRO A 135 27.73 6.37 14.18
CA PRO A 135 28.01 5.62 15.41
C PRO A 135 28.00 6.50 16.68
N THR A 136 28.23 7.81 16.54
CA THR A 136 28.18 8.75 17.66
C THR A 136 26.73 9.03 18.07
N TRP A 137 25.81 9.11 17.11
CA TRP A 137 24.39 9.29 17.36
C TRP A 137 23.74 8.08 18.03
N GLU A 138 24.14 6.86 17.65
CA GLU A 138 23.70 5.62 18.32
C GLU A 138 24.00 5.66 19.82
N LYS A 139 25.23 6.03 20.20
CA LYS A 139 25.62 6.17 21.61
C LYS A 139 24.91 7.31 22.32
N ARG A 140 24.61 8.39 21.60
CA ARG A 140 23.99 9.60 22.16
C ARG A 140 22.48 9.44 22.42
N ARG A 141 21.82 8.46 21.79
CA ARG A 141 20.38 8.15 21.94
C ARG A 141 19.90 8.15 23.41
N GLU A 142 20.66 7.53 24.31
CA GLU A 142 20.28 7.43 25.72
C GLU A 142 20.32 8.79 26.44
N SER A 143 21.26 9.67 26.07
CA SER A 143 21.45 10.98 26.69
C SER A 143 20.45 12.04 26.26
N LEU A 144 19.72 11.83 25.15
CA LEU A 144 18.73 12.78 24.67
C LEU A 144 17.53 12.88 25.64
N PRO A 145 16.91 14.06 25.77
CA PRO A 145 15.76 14.24 26.66
C PRO A 145 14.49 13.57 26.15
N TYR A 146 14.50 13.01 24.93
CA TYR A 146 13.40 12.27 24.31
C TYR A 146 13.91 10.98 23.65
N GLU A 147 13.00 10.07 23.35
CA GLU A 147 13.31 8.81 22.64
C GLU A 147 13.43 9.05 21.14
N ILE A 148 14.38 8.39 20.50
CA ILE A 148 14.53 8.34 19.04
C ILE A 148 14.75 6.89 18.58
N ASP A 149 14.23 6.55 17.41
CA ASP A 149 14.39 5.25 16.73
C ASP A 149 15.38 5.31 15.56
N GLY A 150 15.94 6.49 15.28
CA GLY A 150 16.88 6.73 14.20
C GLY A 150 17.12 8.21 13.94
N LEU A 151 17.68 8.49 12.76
CA LEU A 151 17.90 9.83 12.22
C LEU A 151 17.15 9.99 10.89
N VAL A 152 16.72 11.20 10.58
CA VAL A 152 16.20 11.55 9.25
C VAL A 152 17.27 12.34 8.51
N ILE A 153 17.80 11.74 7.44
CA ILE A 153 18.77 12.36 6.55
C ILE A 153 17.99 12.97 5.38
N LYS A 154 18.23 14.25 5.10
CA LYS A 154 17.55 14.98 4.01
C LYS A 154 18.58 15.63 3.09
N VAL A 155 18.27 15.68 1.80
CA VAL A 155 18.96 16.58 0.87
C VAL A 155 18.67 18.02 1.32
N ASN A 156 19.74 18.81 1.49
CA ASN A 156 19.61 20.17 2.01
C ASN A 156 19.01 21.14 0.98
N GLU A 157 19.37 21.00 -0.30
CA GLU A 157 18.80 21.82 -1.38
C GLU A 157 17.36 21.40 -1.69
N LEU A 158 16.42 22.32 -1.48
CA LEU A 158 14.98 22.01 -1.58
C LEU A 158 14.52 21.79 -3.03
N ASP A 159 15.14 22.48 -3.99
CA ASP A 159 14.87 22.25 -5.43
C ASP A 159 15.26 20.83 -5.84
N MET A 160 16.46 20.39 -5.47
CA MET A 160 16.93 19.02 -5.75
C MET A 160 16.05 17.97 -5.07
N ALA A 161 15.66 18.19 -3.80
CA ALA A 161 14.75 17.30 -3.09
C ALA A 161 13.39 17.16 -3.80
N ARG A 162 12.87 18.27 -4.37
CA ARG A 162 11.63 18.27 -5.16
C ARG A 162 11.80 17.52 -6.49
N GLU A 163 12.92 17.69 -7.19
CA GLU A 163 13.20 16.99 -8.45
C GLU A 163 13.31 15.47 -8.30
N LEU A 164 13.84 15.00 -7.17
CA LEU A 164 13.93 13.56 -6.87
C LEU A 164 12.55 12.90 -6.79
N GLY A 165 11.51 13.66 -6.42
CA GLY A 165 10.11 13.22 -6.39
C GLY A 165 9.78 12.29 -5.22
N ILE A 166 8.60 11.67 -5.31
CA ILE A 166 8.02 10.78 -4.30
C ILE A 166 7.71 9.43 -4.97
N VAL A 167 7.99 8.31 -4.29
CA VAL A 167 7.59 6.97 -4.73
C VAL A 167 6.62 6.40 -3.71
N GLY A 168 5.38 6.11 -4.15
CA GLY A 168 4.32 5.72 -3.24
C GLY A 168 4.06 6.83 -2.22
N LYS A 169 4.45 6.62 -0.96
CA LYS A 169 4.29 7.58 0.14
C LYS A 169 5.62 8.20 0.60
N ASP A 170 6.74 7.78 0.01
CA ASP A 170 8.08 8.07 0.53
C ASP A 170 8.83 9.06 -0.38
N PRO A 171 9.31 10.20 0.17
CA PRO A 171 10.09 11.17 -0.59
C PRO A 171 11.49 10.62 -0.90
N ARG A 172 11.95 10.74 -2.15
CA ARG A 172 13.29 10.25 -2.54
C ARG A 172 14.43 11.13 -2.05
N GLY A 173 14.17 12.40 -1.72
CA GLY A 173 15.12 13.34 -1.15
C GLY A 173 15.35 13.20 0.36
N ALA A 174 14.74 12.20 1.02
CA ALA A 174 14.95 11.95 2.45
C ALA A 174 14.92 10.46 2.77
N ILE A 175 15.64 10.06 3.82
CA ILE A 175 15.66 8.68 4.31
C ILE A 175 15.68 8.67 5.84
N ALA A 176 14.93 7.75 6.44
CA ALA A 176 15.02 7.45 7.86
C ALA A 176 16.07 6.35 8.08
N TYR A 177 17.24 6.73 8.60
CA TYR A 177 18.27 5.80 9.06
C TYR A 177 17.90 5.29 10.45
N LYS A 178 17.36 4.09 10.54
CA LYS A 178 16.96 3.48 11.82
C LYS A 178 18.15 2.84 12.51
N PHE A 179 18.26 3.02 13.82
CA PHE A 179 19.29 2.35 14.61
C PHE A 179 19.03 0.85 14.70
N PRO A 180 20.08 0.03 14.94
CA PRO A 180 19.90 -1.40 15.21
C PRO A 180 18.89 -1.60 16.33
N SER A 181 17.86 -2.40 16.04
CA SER A 181 16.80 -2.68 17.01
C SER A 181 17.32 -3.54 18.15
N GLU A 182 16.86 -3.26 19.36
CA GLU A 182 17.15 -4.06 20.54
C GLU A 182 16.67 -5.51 20.32
N GLU A 183 17.58 -6.44 20.57
CA GLU A 183 17.32 -7.88 20.58
C GLU A 183 17.21 -8.32 22.03
N VAL A 184 16.14 -9.04 22.35
CA VAL A 184 15.94 -9.64 23.67
C VAL A 184 15.75 -11.12 23.52
N THR A 185 16.01 -11.88 24.59
CA THR A 185 15.72 -13.31 24.60
C THR A 185 14.51 -13.57 25.49
N THR A 186 13.65 -14.50 25.07
CA THR A 186 12.51 -14.96 25.86
C THR A 186 12.15 -16.39 25.49
N ARG A 187 11.30 -17.04 26.29
CA ARG A 187 10.85 -18.41 26.02
C ARG A 187 9.72 -18.43 24.98
N LEU A 188 9.84 -19.33 24.00
CA LEU A 188 8.76 -19.71 23.10
C LEU A 188 7.82 -20.70 23.80
N ILE A 189 6.64 -20.23 24.20
CA ILE A 189 5.63 -21.02 24.93
C ILE A 189 4.89 -21.95 23.98
N ASP A 190 4.44 -21.43 22.83
CA ASP A 190 3.62 -22.16 21.86
C ASP A 190 3.65 -21.46 20.49
N VAL A 191 3.04 -22.06 19.48
CA VAL A 191 2.85 -21.45 18.16
C VAL A 191 1.38 -21.52 17.76
N THR A 192 0.80 -20.35 17.49
CA THR A 192 -0.54 -20.24 16.92
C THR A 192 -0.47 -20.07 15.41
N VAL A 193 -1.54 -20.48 14.73
CA VAL A 193 -1.65 -20.41 13.28
C VAL A 193 -2.67 -19.36 12.91
N ASN A 194 -2.22 -18.32 12.19
CA ASN A 194 -3.09 -17.27 11.69
C ASN A 194 -3.36 -17.47 10.20
N ILE A 195 -4.60 -17.28 9.78
CA ILE A 195 -4.99 -17.30 8.36
C ILE A 195 -5.22 -15.87 7.90
N GLY A 196 -4.40 -15.40 6.96
CA GLY A 196 -4.58 -14.09 6.34
C GLY A 196 -5.80 -14.04 5.42
N ARG A 197 -6.19 -12.84 5.00
CA ARG A 197 -7.31 -12.60 4.05
C ARG A 197 -7.22 -13.45 2.78
N THR A 198 -6.02 -13.57 2.20
CA THR A 198 -5.75 -14.35 0.98
C THR A 198 -5.68 -15.85 1.25
N GLY A 199 -5.87 -16.30 2.50
CA GLY A 199 -5.73 -17.68 2.92
C GLY A 199 -4.31 -18.06 3.35
N LYS A 200 -3.32 -17.17 3.22
CA LYS A 200 -1.93 -17.43 3.66
C LYS A 200 -1.90 -17.85 5.13
N VAL A 201 -1.25 -18.98 5.40
CA VAL A 201 -1.09 -19.58 6.72
C VAL A 201 0.22 -19.07 7.32
N THR A 202 0.12 -18.29 8.39
CA THR A 202 1.27 -17.66 9.04
C THR A 202 1.42 -18.16 10.48
N PRO A 203 2.55 -18.80 10.84
CA PRO A 203 2.84 -19.17 12.22
C PRO A 203 3.21 -17.94 13.05
N THR A 204 2.67 -17.86 14.27
CA THR A 204 2.92 -16.77 15.23
C THR A 204 3.38 -17.37 16.55
N ALA A 205 4.54 -16.94 17.01
CA ALA A 205 5.10 -17.33 18.29
C ALA A 205 4.28 -16.75 19.45
N GLN A 206 3.88 -17.59 20.39
CA GLN A 206 3.41 -17.20 21.71
C GLN A 206 4.62 -17.19 22.64
N LEU A 207 4.94 -16.03 23.19
CA LEU A 207 6.15 -15.79 23.94
C LEU A 207 5.84 -15.55 25.42
N GLU A 208 6.78 -15.95 26.29
CA GLU A 208 6.81 -15.42 27.63
C GLU A 208 6.96 -13.89 27.55
N PRO A 209 6.09 -13.09 28.20
CA PRO A 209 6.06 -11.65 28.03
C PRO A 209 7.43 -11.01 28.29
N VAL A 210 7.98 -10.35 27.27
CA VAL A 210 9.30 -9.70 27.34
C VAL A 210 9.20 -8.25 26.90
N PHE A 211 9.94 -7.37 27.55
CA PHE A 211 9.97 -5.95 27.18
C PHE A 211 11.03 -5.71 26.10
N VAL A 212 10.65 -5.18 24.94
CA VAL A 212 11.58 -4.83 23.85
C VAL A 212 11.17 -3.54 23.14
N GLY A 213 12.10 -2.59 23.02
CA GLY A 213 11.85 -1.32 22.34
C GLY A 213 10.66 -0.53 22.92
N GLY A 214 10.47 -0.54 24.24
CA GLY A 214 9.42 0.26 24.89
C GLY A 214 8.01 -0.35 24.89
N VAL A 215 7.85 -1.64 24.54
CA VAL A 215 6.56 -2.36 24.68
C VAL A 215 6.80 -3.79 25.18
N THR A 216 5.83 -4.34 25.91
CA THR A 216 5.80 -5.76 26.23
C THR A 216 5.31 -6.56 25.02
N VAL A 217 6.14 -7.47 24.54
CA VAL A 217 5.86 -8.39 23.44
C VAL A 217 5.53 -9.77 24.02
N SER A 218 4.36 -10.28 23.67
CA SER A 218 3.93 -11.67 23.94
C SER A 218 3.69 -12.47 22.66
N ASN A 219 3.74 -11.81 21.50
CA ASN A 219 3.48 -12.41 20.20
C ASN A 219 4.53 -11.92 19.20
N ALA A 220 5.09 -12.81 18.40
CA ALA A 220 6.05 -12.44 17.35
C ALA A 220 5.83 -13.27 16.08
N SER A 221 6.14 -12.68 14.92
CA SER A 221 6.10 -13.40 13.66
C SER A 221 7.19 -14.47 13.60
N LEU A 222 6.85 -15.66 13.11
CA LEU A 222 7.79 -16.70 12.70
C LEU A 222 7.97 -16.74 11.17
N HIS A 223 7.40 -15.77 10.47
CA HIS A 223 7.37 -15.63 9.00
C HIS A 223 6.64 -16.75 8.26
N ASN A 224 7.21 -17.96 8.22
CA ASN A 224 6.63 -19.14 7.59
C ASN A 224 7.27 -20.44 8.11
N TYR A 225 6.69 -21.58 7.75
CA TYR A 225 7.17 -22.88 8.26
C TYR A 225 8.54 -23.29 7.70
N ASP A 226 8.89 -22.87 6.48
CA ASP A 226 10.21 -23.17 5.90
C ASP A 226 11.32 -22.47 6.68
N GLN A 227 11.08 -21.24 7.19
CA GLN A 227 12.02 -20.55 8.07
C GLN A 227 12.12 -21.19 9.45
N ILE A 228 11.00 -21.66 10.00
CA ILE A 228 11.00 -22.42 11.27
C ILE A 228 11.88 -23.67 11.14
N GLU A 229 11.74 -24.41 10.05
CA GLU A 229 12.55 -25.59 9.76
C GLU A 229 14.02 -25.22 9.52
N ALA A 230 14.30 -24.23 8.68
CA ALA A 230 15.66 -23.80 8.36
C ALA A 230 16.45 -23.30 9.59
N LEU A 231 15.77 -22.66 10.54
CA LEU A 231 16.35 -22.17 11.80
C LEU A 231 16.25 -23.19 12.95
N ASP A 232 15.65 -24.36 12.72
CA ASP A 232 15.35 -25.40 13.72
C ASP A 232 14.68 -24.83 14.97
N ILE A 233 13.68 -23.94 14.83
CA ILE A 233 12.96 -23.36 15.98
C ILE A 233 12.01 -24.41 16.57
N ARG A 234 11.99 -24.53 17.90
CA ARG A 234 11.17 -25.52 18.62
C ARG A 234 10.38 -24.90 19.76
N ILE A 235 9.19 -25.42 20.03
CA ILE A 235 8.41 -25.02 21.21
C ILE A 235 9.20 -25.37 22.46
N GLY A 236 9.35 -24.40 23.37
CA GLY A 236 10.19 -24.49 24.55
C GLY A 236 11.54 -23.78 24.43
N ASP A 237 12.00 -23.47 23.22
CA ASP A 237 13.27 -22.77 22.99
C ASP A 237 13.30 -21.42 23.71
N ILE A 238 14.49 -21.02 24.17
CA ILE A 238 14.81 -19.61 24.36
C ILE A 238 15.10 -19.03 22.99
N VAL A 239 14.34 -18.02 22.57
CA VAL A 239 14.42 -17.41 21.24
C VAL A 239 14.86 -15.96 21.33
N ILE A 240 15.59 -15.51 20.30
CA ILE A 240 15.96 -14.11 20.12
C ILE A 240 14.81 -13.41 19.41
N VAL A 241 14.26 -12.38 20.03
CA VAL A 241 13.15 -11.58 19.52
C VAL A 241 13.65 -10.20 19.19
N LYS A 242 13.31 -9.74 17.98
CA LYS A 242 13.70 -8.43 17.47
C LYS A 242 12.47 -7.66 17.08
N ARG A 243 12.46 -6.36 17.39
CA ARG A 243 11.41 -5.43 16.97
C ARG A 243 11.97 -4.42 15.99
N SER A 244 11.87 -4.72 14.69
CA SER A 244 12.34 -3.81 13.65
C SER A 244 11.41 -2.62 13.46
N GLY A 245 11.97 -1.42 13.68
CA GLY A 245 11.36 -0.15 13.30
C GLY A 245 10.00 0.17 13.94
N ASP A 246 9.79 -0.26 15.19
CA ASP A 246 8.61 -0.03 16.03
C ASP A 246 7.30 -0.72 15.62
N VAL A 247 7.25 -1.55 14.58
CA VAL A 247 5.95 -2.06 14.04
C VAL A 247 5.65 -3.51 14.46
N ILE A 248 6.34 -4.52 13.93
CA ILE A 248 6.01 -5.94 14.18
C ILE A 248 7.26 -6.68 14.71
N PRO A 249 7.19 -7.28 15.91
CA PRO A 249 8.26 -8.13 16.40
C PRO A 249 8.29 -9.48 15.65
N TYR A 250 9.49 -10.03 15.48
CA TYR A 250 9.71 -11.34 14.89
C TYR A 250 10.82 -12.09 15.62
N VAL A 251 10.81 -13.42 15.48
CA VAL A 251 11.83 -14.30 16.03
C VAL A 251 12.99 -14.38 15.05
N VAL A 252 14.20 -14.07 15.50
CA VAL A 252 15.44 -14.16 14.70
C VAL A 252 15.94 -15.59 14.64
N GLY A 253 15.81 -16.35 15.74
CA GLY A 253 16.25 -17.73 15.83
C GLY A 253 16.37 -18.22 17.28
N PRO A 254 16.66 -19.50 17.49
CA PRO A 254 16.80 -20.07 18.82
C PRO A 254 18.19 -19.85 19.41
N VAL A 255 18.26 -19.74 20.73
CA VAL A 255 19.51 -19.81 21.51
C VAL A 255 19.79 -21.29 21.77
N THR A 256 20.41 -21.97 20.81
CA THR A 256 20.60 -23.42 20.82
C THR A 256 21.35 -23.94 22.05
N GLY A 257 22.29 -23.16 22.60
CA GLY A 257 23.01 -23.51 23.83
C GLY A 257 22.16 -23.51 25.11
N ALA A 258 20.95 -22.95 25.07
CA ALA A 258 20.01 -22.93 26.20
C ALA A 258 19.02 -24.12 26.19
N ARG A 259 19.15 -25.05 25.23
CA ARG A 259 18.27 -26.21 25.11
C ARG A 259 18.48 -27.22 26.23
N THR A 260 17.37 -27.78 26.69
CA THR A 260 17.25 -28.78 27.74
C THR A 260 17.08 -30.19 27.18
N GLY A 261 16.61 -30.32 25.93
CA GLY A 261 16.27 -31.59 25.29
C GLY A 261 14.78 -31.90 25.28
N ASP A 262 13.97 -31.14 26.03
CA ASP A 262 12.51 -31.31 26.11
C ASP A 262 11.75 -30.52 25.02
N GLU A 263 12.48 -29.77 24.18
CA GLU A 263 11.87 -28.90 23.16
C GLU A 263 11.20 -29.70 22.03
N LYS A 264 10.04 -29.22 21.56
CA LYS A 264 9.21 -29.94 20.59
C LYS A 264 9.30 -29.32 19.19
N PRO A 265 9.48 -30.13 18.13
CA PRO A 265 9.49 -29.62 16.76
C PRO A 265 8.13 -29.01 16.40
N ILE A 266 8.16 -27.90 15.68
CA ILE A 266 6.96 -27.25 15.15
C ILE A 266 6.65 -27.86 13.79
N ILE A 267 5.48 -28.47 13.65
CA ILE A 267 5.06 -29.15 12.42
C ILE A 267 3.96 -28.33 11.74
N PRO A 268 4.04 -28.09 10.41
CA PRO A 268 2.98 -27.41 9.68
C PRO A 268 1.65 -28.16 9.79
N PRO A 269 0.52 -27.47 10.04
CA PRO A 269 -0.78 -28.11 10.08
C PRO A 269 -1.16 -28.64 8.69
N LYS A 270 -1.83 -29.80 8.65
CA LYS A 270 -2.38 -30.36 7.40
C LYS A 270 -3.76 -29.78 7.05
N HIS A 271 -4.50 -29.33 8.06
CA HIS A 271 -5.85 -28.78 7.92
C HIS A 271 -5.93 -27.40 8.57
N CYS A 272 -6.76 -26.53 8.01
CA CYS A 272 -7.00 -25.19 8.56
C CYS A 272 -7.63 -25.29 9.95
N PRO A 273 -7.10 -24.62 10.99
CA PRO A 273 -7.66 -24.71 12.35
C PRO A 273 -9.05 -24.06 12.47
N HIS A 274 -9.44 -23.20 11.52
CA HIS A 274 -10.71 -22.47 11.57
C HIS A 274 -11.84 -23.11 10.74
N CYS A 275 -11.53 -23.83 9.66
CA CYS A 275 -12.54 -24.43 8.78
C CYS A 275 -12.28 -25.90 8.42
N GLN A 276 -11.20 -26.49 8.93
CA GLN A 276 -10.80 -27.89 8.71
C GLN A 276 -10.52 -28.28 7.24
N THR A 277 -10.59 -27.35 6.29
CA THR A 277 -10.18 -27.59 4.91
C THR A 277 -8.69 -27.94 4.84
N ALA A 278 -8.33 -28.94 4.02
CA ALA A 278 -6.94 -29.30 3.77
C ALA A 278 -6.16 -28.09 3.24
N LEU A 279 -5.00 -27.82 3.85
CA LEU A 279 -4.13 -26.74 3.41
C LEU A 279 -3.36 -27.18 2.17
N ILE A 280 -3.17 -26.24 1.24
CA ILE A 280 -2.44 -26.48 0.00
C ILE A 280 -1.20 -25.59 -0.05
N ARG A 281 -0.17 -26.06 -0.77
CA ARG A 281 0.97 -25.24 -1.19
C ARG A 281 0.89 -25.16 -2.72
N PRO A 282 0.38 -24.05 -3.30
CA PRO A 282 0.36 -23.87 -4.75
C PRO A 282 1.77 -24.02 -5.35
N GLU A 283 1.85 -24.41 -6.62
CA GLU A 283 3.13 -24.54 -7.32
C GLU A 283 3.91 -23.22 -7.28
N GLY A 284 5.18 -23.28 -6.88
CA GLY A 284 6.05 -22.10 -6.74
C GLY A 284 5.81 -21.26 -5.47
N ALA A 285 4.81 -21.59 -4.63
CA ALA A 285 4.57 -20.88 -3.38
C ALA A 285 5.42 -21.44 -2.23
N VAL A 286 5.98 -20.54 -1.42
CA VAL A 286 6.71 -20.87 -0.17
C VAL A 286 5.73 -21.18 0.97
N ASP A 287 4.66 -20.37 1.07
CA ASP A 287 3.69 -20.45 2.16
C ASP A 287 2.62 -21.51 1.90
N LEU A 288 1.99 -21.97 3.00
CA LEU A 288 0.75 -22.76 2.94
C LEU A 288 -0.47 -21.83 2.83
N PHE A 289 -1.55 -22.32 2.23
CA PHE A 289 -2.78 -21.58 2.02
C PHE A 289 -4.03 -22.40 2.38
N CYS A 290 -5.01 -21.73 2.98
CA CYS A 290 -6.37 -22.23 3.14
C CYS A 290 -7.18 -21.92 1.87
N PRO A 291 -7.51 -22.91 1.02
CA PRO A 291 -8.16 -22.64 -0.27
C PRO A 291 -9.64 -22.26 -0.11
N ASN A 292 -10.28 -22.61 1.00
CA ASN A 292 -11.71 -22.34 1.23
C ASN A 292 -12.00 -20.83 1.35
N PRO A 293 -12.70 -20.21 0.39
CA PRO A 293 -13.03 -18.78 0.44
C PRO A 293 -14.03 -18.44 1.54
N ARG A 294 -14.84 -19.41 1.98
CA ARG A 294 -15.81 -19.29 3.09
C ARG A 294 -15.20 -19.66 4.45
N CYS A 295 -13.88 -19.73 4.56
CA CYS A 295 -13.23 -19.92 5.86
C CYS A 295 -13.58 -18.75 6.78
N PRO A 296 -14.12 -18.98 8.00
CA PRO A 296 -14.55 -17.90 8.90
C PRO A 296 -13.46 -16.87 9.20
N GLU A 297 -12.21 -17.31 9.39
CA GLU A 297 -11.08 -16.40 9.61
C GLU A 297 -10.76 -15.58 8.35
N ARG A 298 -10.84 -16.17 7.14
CA ARG A 298 -10.64 -15.43 5.89
C ARG A 298 -11.72 -14.39 5.69
N VAL A 299 -12.98 -14.75 5.94
CA VAL A 299 -14.13 -13.84 5.88
C VAL A 299 -13.95 -12.70 6.88
N PHE A 300 -13.61 -13.02 8.14
CA PHE A 300 -13.32 -12.02 9.16
C PHE A 300 -12.26 -11.02 8.70
N ARG A 301 -11.11 -11.49 8.20
CA ARG A 301 -10.03 -10.62 7.71
C ARG A 301 -10.41 -9.82 6.46
N ALA A 302 -11.22 -10.41 5.57
CA ALA A 302 -11.72 -9.72 4.39
C ALA A 302 -12.65 -8.57 4.79
N VAL A 303 -13.62 -8.83 5.67
CA VAL A 303 -14.56 -7.82 6.19
C VAL A 303 -13.81 -6.76 6.99
N GLU A 304 -12.93 -7.14 7.93
CA GLU A 304 -12.12 -6.21 8.74
C GLU A 304 -11.35 -5.22 7.87
N PHE A 305 -10.73 -5.71 6.79
CA PHE A 305 -10.07 -4.84 5.84
C PHE A 305 -11.06 -3.98 5.05
N PHE A 306 -12.13 -4.59 4.52
CA PHE A 306 -13.11 -3.93 3.66
C PHE A 306 -13.77 -2.72 4.36
N VAL A 307 -14.10 -2.85 5.64
CA VAL A 307 -14.76 -1.79 6.43
C VAL A 307 -13.81 -0.72 6.95
N SER A 308 -12.50 -0.94 6.85
CA SER A 308 -11.49 -0.03 7.39
C SER A 308 -11.53 1.36 6.77
N ARG A 309 -11.00 2.36 7.49
CA ARG A 309 -10.95 3.77 7.06
C ARG A 309 -10.25 3.97 5.71
N GLY A 310 -9.24 3.15 5.40
CA GLY A 310 -8.52 3.20 4.12
C GLY A 310 -9.19 2.41 2.99
N ALA A 311 -10.27 1.70 3.28
CA ALA A 311 -11.06 0.92 2.34
C ALA A 311 -12.45 1.56 2.22
N MET A 312 -13.55 0.89 2.54
CA MET A 312 -14.91 1.43 2.36
C MET A 312 -15.36 2.40 3.45
N ASP A 313 -14.57 2.57 4.52
CA ASP A 313 -14.78 3.55 5.58
C ASP A 313 -16.19 3.43 6.19
N ILE A 314 -16.46 2.26 6.79
CA ILE A 314 -17.73 1.93 7.44
C ILE A 314 -17.55 2.07 8.97
N GLU A 315 -17.94 3.23 9.48
CA GLU A 315 -17.86 3.56 10.89
C GLU A 315 -18.80 2.68 11.73
N GLY A 316 -18.36 2.32 12.94
CA GLY A 316 -19.11 1.44 13.85
C GLY A 316 -18.89 -0.05 13.64
N MET A 317 -18.24 -0.46 12.53
CA MET A 317 -17.91 -1.85 12.22
C MET A 317 -16.45 -2.20 12.52
N GLY A 318 -16.02 -2.01 13.78
CA GLY A 318 -14.68 -2.41 14.22
C GLY A 318 -14.49 -3.94 14.34
N PRO A 319 -13.28 -4.44 14.60
CA PRO A 319 -12.97 -5.88 14.60
C PRO A 319 -13.89 -6.72 15.51
N GLN A 320 -14.21 -6.23 16.71
CA GLN A 320 -15.15 -6.94 17.60
C GLN A 320 -16.57 -6.98 17.03
N THR A 321 -17.06 -5.87 16.46
CA THR A 321 -18.36 -5.82 15.78
C THR A 321 -18.40 -6.85 14.64
N VAL A 322 -17.38 -6.86 13.77
CA VAL A 322 -17.27 -7.81 12.66
C VAL A 322 -17.32 -9.25 13.15
N LYS A 323 -16.53 -9.56 14.19
CA LYS A 323 -16.50 -10.90 14.79
C LYS A 323 -17.88 -11.31 15.32
N THR A 324 -18.55 -10.45 16.08
CA THR A 324 -19.90 -10.71 16.59
C THR A 324 -20.90 -10.94 15.45
N LEU A 325 -20.86 -10.13 14.39
CA LEU A 325 -21.77 -10.30 13.24
C LEU A 325 -21.54 -11.64 12.53
N ILE A 326 -20.29 -12.10 12.39
CA ILE A 326 -19.97 -13.40 11.80
C ILE A 326 -20.42 -14.55 12.71
N GLU A 327 -20.14 -14.46 14.02
CA GLU A 327 -20.52 -15.47 15.01
C GLU A 327 -22.04 -15.67 15.11
N GLN A 328 -22.80 -14.59 14.92
CA GLN A 328 -24.27 -14.61 14.87
C GLN A 328 -24.83 -14.97 13.48
N GLY A 329 -23.95 -15.23 12.50
CA GLY A 329 -24.32 -15.64 11.14
C GLY A 329 -24.98 -14.55 10.29
N LEU A 330 -24.69 -13.27 10.56
CA LEU A 330 -25.41 -12.14 9.97
C LEU A 330 -25.00 -11.72 8.53
N ILE A 331 -23.90 -12.09 7.86
CA ILE A 331 -22.51 -12.08 8.31
C ILE A 331 -21.65 -13.23 7.72
N THR A 332 -21.67 -13.50 6.40
CA THR A 332 -20.89 -14.60 5.78
C THR A 332 -19.91 -14.18 4.68
N ASP A 333 -20.09 -12.99 4.12
CA ASP A 333 -19.17 -12.36 3.17
C ASP A 333 -19.25 -10.82 3.26
N ILE A 334 -18.41 -10.14 2.48
CA ILE A 334 -18.37 -8.67 2.45
C ILE A 334 -19.63 -8.03 1.86
N ALA A 335 -20.44 -8.75 1.07
CA ALA A 335 -21.65 -8.21 0.47
C ALA A 335 -22.84 -8.22 1.45
N ASP A 336 -22.87 -9.15 2.43
CA ASP A 336 -23.90 -9.19 3.48
C ASP A 336 -24.04 -7.87 4.25
N ILE A 337 -22.93 -7.12 4.39
CA ILE A 337 -22.88 -5.81 5.04
C ILE A 337 -23.97 -4.89 4.51
N PHE A 338 -24.18 -4.88 3.20
CA PHE A 338 -25.14 -3.98 2.54
C PHE A 338 -26.59 -4.46 2.61
N THR A 339 -26.83 -5.67 3.10
CA THR A 339 -28.16 -6.26 3.30
C THR A 339 -28.57 -6.33 4.78
N LEU A 340 -27.67 -5.97 5.71
CA LEU A 340 -27.95 -5.93 7.14
C LEU A 340 -29.20 -5.11 7.46
N GLN A 341 -30.02 -5.63 8.37
CA GLN A 341 -31.25 -4.99 8.81
C GLN A 341 -31.10 -4.45 10.24
N PRO A 342 -31.73 -3.33 10.60
CA PRO A 342 -31.61 -2.76 11.96
C PRO A 342 -32.14 -3.70 13.06
N LYS A 343 -33.19 -4.47 12.78
CA LYS A 343 -33.89 -5.30 13.78
C LYS A 343 -32.98 -6.37 14.41
N PRO A 344 -32.32 -7.27 13.65
CA PRO A 344 -31.39 -8.23 14.23
C PRO A 344 -30.22 -7.59 15.00
N LEU A 345 -29.77 -6.40 14.57
CA LEU A 345 -28.67 -5.71 15.23
C LEU A 345 -29.05 -5.20 16.63
N LEU A 346 -30.30 -4.76 16.82
CA LEU A 346 -30.79 -4.29 18.12
C LEU A 346 -30.92 -5.41 19.16
N GLU A 347 -30.97 -6.66 18.73
CA GLU A 347 -31.01 -7.83 19.62
C GLU A 347 -29.61 -8.20 20.16
N LEU A 348 -28.55 -7.61 19.61
CA LEU A 348 -27.17 -7.88 20.01
C LEU A 348 -26.75 -7.04 21.22
N GLU A 349 -26.00 -7.66 22.13
CA GLU A 349 -25.41 -6.97 23.26
C GLU A 349 -24.48 -5.83 22.80
N GLY A 350 -24.66 -4.64 23.37
CA GLY A 350 -23.86 -3.46 23.03
C GLY A 350 -24.24 -2.74 21.74
N PHE A 351 -25.41 -3.05 21.14
CA PHE A 351 -25.97 -2.35 19.98
C PHE A 351 -27.21 -1.50 20.34
N ALA A 352 -26.97 -0.36 21.00
CA ALA A 352 -28.03 0.62 21.27
C ALA A 352 -28.55 1.29 19.99
N GLU A 353 -29.78 1.82 20.02
CA GLU A 353 -30.47 2.46 18.88
C GLU A 353 -29.58 3.43 18.09
N LYS A 354 -28.93 4.38 18.79
CA LYS A 354 -28.05 5.36 18.16
C LYS A 354 -26.83 4.74 17.47
N LYS A 355 -26.29 3.65 18.00
CA LYS A 355 -25.16 2.94 17.39
C LYS A 355 -25.61 2.22 16.11
N VAL A 356 -26.78 1.58 16.15
CA VAL A 356 -27.38 0.94 14.96
C VAL A 356 -27.69 1.99 13.89
N GLU A 357 -28.31 3.12 14.26
CA GLU A 357 -28.59 4.23 13.34
C GLU A 357 -27.33 4.74 12.65
N ASN A 358 -26.27 5.04 13.42
CA ASN A 358 -24.99 5.49 12.86
C ASN A 358 -24.35 4.45 11.92
N LEU A 359 -24.38 3.17 12.31
CA LEU A 359 -23.85 2.08 11.50
C LEU A 359 -24.61 1.96 10.17
N MET A 360 -25.94 1.99 10.21
CA MET A 360 -26.78 1.90 9.02
C MET A 360 -26.57 3.10 8.09
N ALA A 361 -26.45 4.31 8.64
CA ALA A 361 -26.12 5.50 7.86
C ALA A 361 -24.74 5.38 7.18
N SER A 362 -23.75 4.83 7.88
CA SER A 362 -22.41 4.60 7.32
C SER A 362 -22.41 3.54 6.21
N ILE A 363 -23.15 2.43 6.38
CA ILE A 363 -23.32 1.40 5.34
C ILE A 363 -23.98 1.99 4.10
N GLU A 364 -25.02 2.81 4.26
CA GLU A 364 -25.71 3.44 3.12
C GLU A 364 -24.79 4.42 2.38
N ALA A 365 -24.02 5.23 3.10
CA ALA A 365 -23.01 6.11 2.51
C ALA A 365 -21.94 5.31 1.74
N ALA A 366 -21.55 4.14 2.26
CA ALA A 366 -20.54 3.29 1.65
C ALA A 366 -20.95 2.74 0.26
N LYS A 367 -22.25 2.62 -0.03
CA LYS A 367 -22.75 2.18 -1.36
C LYS A 367 -22.34 3.10 -2.51
N ARG A 368 -21.97 4.35 -2.20
CA ARG A 368 -21.61 5.39 -3.18
C ARG A 368 -20.10 5.71 -3.19
N ARG A 369 -19.26 4.91 -2.52
CA ARG A 369 -17.80 5.12 -2.59
C ARG A 369 -17.27 5.00 -4.03
N PRO A 370 -16.23 5.76 -4.40
CA PRO A 370 -15.64 5.69 -5.73
C PRO A 370 -15.16 4.29 -6.13
N MET A 371 -15.18 3.99 -7.43
CA MET A 371 -14.72 2.71 -7.98
C MET A 371 -13.29 2.31 -7.53
N PRO A 372 -12.28 3.20 -7.51
CA PRO A 372 -10.95 2.85 -7.01
C PRO A 372 -10.97 2.31 -5.57
N GLN A 373 -11.76 2.94 -4.71
CA GLN A 373 -11.86 2.57 -3.30
C GLN A 373 -12.51 1.19 -3.13
N LEU A 374 -13.60 0.94 -3.87
CA LEU A 374 -14.23 -0.37 -3.91
C LEU A 374 -13.27 -1.44 -4.45
N LEU A 375 -12.62 -1.22 -5.60
CA LEU A 375 -11.67 -2.19 -6.17
C LEU A 375 -10.51 -2.52 -5.23
N ALA A 376 -9.90 -1.52 -4.61
CA ALA A 376 -8.82 -1.72 -3.64
C ALA A 376 -9.30 -2.48 -2.38
N SER A 377 -10.58 -2.34 -2.03
CA SER A 377 -11.19 -3.01 -0.87
C SER A 377 -11.51 -4.49 -1.09
N LEU A 378 -11.73 -4.94 -2.34
CA LEU A 378 -12.13 -6.31 -2.69
C LEU A 378 -11.04 -7.37 -2.41
N GLY A 379 -9.79 -6.94 -2.21
CA GLY A 379 -8.68 -7.85 -1.89
C GLY A 379 -8.18 -8.67 -3.08
N ILE A 380 -8.27 -8.14 -4.30
CA ILE A 380 -7.65 -8.72 -5.49
C ILE A 380 -6.12 -8.67 -5.34
N ASP A 381 -5.44 -9.79 -5.57
CA ASP A 381 -4.00 -9.89 -5.32
C ASP A 381 -3.20 -8.94 -6.22
N GLY A 382 -2.35 -8.12 -5.61
CA GLY A 382 -1.58 -7.06 -6.26
C GLY A 382 -2.37 -5.79 -6.64
N VAL A 383 -3.68 -5.73 -6.40
CA VAL A 383 -4.50 -4.52 -6.66
C VAL A 383 -4.60 -3.67 -5.39
N GLY A 384 -3.65 -2.75 -5.24
CA GLY A 384 -3.72 -1.66 -4.27
C GLY A 384 -4.42 -0.42 -4.83
N GLU A 385 -4.41 0.66 -4.05
CA GLU A 385 -4.99 1.97 -4.41
C GLU A 385 -4.51 2.49 -5.77
N THR A 386 -3.20 2.45 -6.04
CA THR A 386 -2.62 2.91 -7.32
C THR A 386 -3.16 2.14 -8.51
N VAL A 387 -3.19 0.81 -8.41
CA VAL A 387 -3.70 -0.06 -9.49
C VAL A 387 -5.20 0.14 -9.67
N ALA A 388 -5.95 0.25 -8.57
CA ALA A 388 -7.38 0.49 -8.60
C ALA A 388 -7.73 1.81 -9.30
N ASN A 389 -6.93 2.87 -9.10
CA ASN A 389 -7.08 4.13 -9.83
C ASN A 389 -6.83 3.95 -11.33
N LEU A 390 -5.75 3.26 -11.72
CA LEU A 390 -5.45 2.99 -13.14
C LEU A 390 -6.58 2.19 -13.83
N LEU A 391 -7.13 1.19 -13.13
CA LEU A 391 -8.26 0.41 -13.61
C LEU A 391 -9.52 1.27 -13.75
N ALA A 392 -9.83 2.10 -12.74
CA ALA A 392 -10.97 3.01 -12.81
C ALA A 392 -10.82 4.03 -13.94
N GLU A 393 -9.63 4.60 -14.14
CA GLU A 393 -9.35 5.51 -15.26
C GLU A 393 -9.56 4.84 -16.62
N ARG A 394 -9.20 3.55 -16.76
CA ARG A 394 -9.28 2.82 -18.02
C ARG A 394 -10.70 2.35 -18.36
N PHE A 395 -11.44 1.84 -17.37
CA PHE A 395 -12.71 1.13 -17.59
C PHE A 395 -13.95 1.91 -17.13
N GLY A 396 -13.80 2.87 -16.23
CA GLY A 396 -14.84 3.76 -15.73
C GLY A 396 -15.99 3.12 -14.93
N SER A 397 -16.12 1.79 -14.96
CA SER A 397 -17.06 1.00 -14.16
C SER A 397 -16.51 -0.40 -13.89
N ILE A 398 -16.99 -1.02 -12.81
CA ILE A 398 -16.60 -2.40 -12.46
C ILE A 398 -17.17 -3.38 -13.48
N GLU A 399 -18.36 -3.10 -14.03
CA GLU A 399 -19.01 -3.93 -15.04
C GLU A 399 -18.15 -4.08 -16.31
N GLU A 400 -17.56 -2.98 -16.79
CA GLU A 400 -16.70 -3.00 -17.97
C GLU A 400 -15.37 -3.74 -17.71
N LEU A 401 -14.81 -3.58 -16.50
CA LEU A 401 -13.62 -4.32 -16.06
C LEU A 401 -13.93 -5.82 -15.96
N GLU A 402 -15.04 -6.20 -15.31
CA GLU A 402 -15.49 -7.59 -15.19
C GLU A 402 -15.72 -8.22 -16.56
N ALA A 403 -16.45 -7.55 -17.46
CA ALA A 403 -16.69 -8.04 -18.81
C ALA A 403 -15.40 -8.22 -19.62
N THR A 404 -14.43 -7.33 -19.43
CA THR A 404 -13.10 -7.48 -20.06
C THR A 404 -12.34 -8.65 -19.48
N ALA A 405 -12.29 -8.79 -18.16
CA ALA A 405 -11.63 -9.90 -17.49
C ALA A 405 -12.24 -11.26 -17.90
N LEU A 406 -13.57 -11.36 -17.98
CA LEU A 406 -14.27 -12.57 -18.40
C LEU A 406 -13.99 -12.92 -19.87
N ARG A 407 -13.93 -11.95 -20.78
CA ARG A 407 -13.50 -12.19 -22.17
C ARG A 407 -12.10 -12.76 -22.26
N VAL A 408 -11.17 -12.28 -21.41
CA VAL A 408 -9.81 -12.84 -21.34
C VAL A 408 -9.87 -14.28 -20.84
N HIS A 409 -10.62 -14.54 -19.78
CA HIS A 409 -10.78 -15.88 -19.22
C HIS A 409 -11.38 -16.89 -20.23
N GLU A 410 -12.42 -16.50 -20.96
CA GLU A 410 -13.01 -17.30 -22.04
C GLU A 410 -12.02 -17.58 -23.17
N ALA A 411 -11.26 -16.56 -23.60
CA ALA A 411 -10.22 -16.73 -24.60
C ALA A 411 -9.09 -17.67 -24.13
N LEU A 412 -8.76 -17.65 -22.83
CA LEU A 412 -7.78 -18.56 -22.24
C LEU A 412 -8.28 -20.00 -22.24
N LYS A 413 -9.54 -20.25 -21.88
CA LYS A 413 -10.15 -21.59 -21.98
C LYS A 413 -10.11 -22.12 -23.40
N ALA A 414 -10.50 -21.31 -24.38
CA ALA A 414 -10.43 -21.70 -25.79
C ALA A 414 -8.99 -21.99 -26.25
N PHE A 415 -8.00 -21.25 -25.72
CA PHE A 415 -6.60 -21.53 -25.98
C PHE A 415 -6.13 -22.84 -25.33
N GLU A 416 -6.50 -23.11 -24.08
CA GLU A 416 -6.18 -24.37 -23.38
C GLU A 416 -6.74 -25.57 -24.14
N GLU A 417 -7.99 -25.50 -24.62
CA GLU A 417 -8.60 -26.54 -25.44
C GLU A 417 -7.85 -26.75 -26.77
N ALA A 418 -7.52 -25.67 -27.48
CA ALA A 418 -6.76 -25.73 -28.73
C ALA A 418 -5.32 -26.26 -28.52
N ALA A 419 -4.69 -25.91 -27.40
CA ALA A 419 -3.33 -26.29 -27.06
C ALA A 419 -3.24 -27.64 -26.30
N ALA A 420 -4.36 -28.24 -25.88
CA ALA A 420 -4.35 -29.49 -25.12
C ALA A 420 -3.54 -30.62 -25.80
N PRO A 421 -3.64 -30.87 -27.12
CA PRO A 421 -2.81 -31.88 -27.79
C PRO A 421 -1.31 -31.63 -27.63
N LEU A 422 -0.90 -30.35 -27.58
CA LEU A 422 0.49 -29.94 -27.37
C LEU A 422 0.96 -30.08 -25.93
N LEU A 423 0.08 -30.23 -24.94
CA LEU A 423 0.42 -30.19 -23.52
C LEU A 423 0.38 -31.58 -22.85
N VAL A 424 -0.39 -32.52 -23.41
CA VAL A 424 -0.68 -33.85 -22.81
C VAL A 424 0.53 -34.81 -22.81
N ASN A 425 1.54 -34.60 -23.67
CA ASN A 425 2.69 -35.52 -23.82
C ASN A 425 4.08 -34.92 -23.51
N VAL A 426 4.16 -33.66 -23.08
CA VAL A 426 5.45 -32.97 -22.91
C VAL A 426 6.16 -33.12 -21.55
N PRO A 427 5.55 -33.59 -20.44
CA PRO A 427 6.28 -33.74 -19.19
C PRO A 427 7.55 -34.60 -19.31
N GLU A 428 7.51 -35.71 -20.07
CA GLU A 428 8.66 -36.61 -20.24
C GLU A 428 9.77 -36.04 -21.15
N MET A 429 9.44 -35.10 -22.04
CA MET A 429 10.37 -34.51 -23.02
C MET A 429 10.96 -33.17 -22.56
N ALA A 430 10.25 -32.43 -21.70
CA ALA A 430 10.77 -31.21 -21.08
C ALA A 430 11.98 -31.49 -20.18
N ASP A 431 12.08 -32.69 -19.62
CA ASP A 431 13.26 -33.15 -18.86
C ASP A 431 14.46 -33.50 -19.77
N ILE A 432 14.23 -33.74 -21.07
CA ILE A 432 15.25 -34.11 -22.07
C ILE A 432 15.90 -32.85 -22.68
N ASP A 433 15.12 -31.81 -22.97
CA ASP A 433 15.62 -30.48 -23.39
C ASP A 433 14.91 -29.35 -22.61
N PRO A 434 15.36 -29.07 -21.37
CA PRO A 434 14.76 -28.05 -20.52
C PRO A 434 14.82 -26.65 -21.13
N ASP A 435 15.86 -26.40 -21.93
CA ASP A 435 16.17 -25.09 -22.47
C ASP A 435 15.29 -24.72 -23.67
N ASN A 436 14.95 -25.66 -24.55
CA ASN A 436 14.10 -25.35 -25.71
C ASN A 436 12.66 -25.84 -25.51
N ILE A 437 12.48 -27.12 -25.17
CA ILE A 437 11.16 -27.74 -25.01
C ILE A 437 10.51 -27.23 -23.72
N GLY A 438 11.25 -27.24 -22.61
CA GLY A 438 10.74 -26.75 -21.32
C GLY A 438 10.25 -25.30 -21.39
N ARG A 439 11.04 -24.39 -21.98
CA ARG A 439 10.63 -22.99 -22.15
C ARG A 439 9.45 -22.81 -23.11
N ALA A 440 9.33 -23.61 -24.18
CA ALA A 440 8.19 -23.56 -25.08
C ALA A 440 6.89 -23.98 -24.37
N VAL A 441 6.93 -25.08 -23.61
CA VAL A 441 5.81 -25.57 -22.81
C VAL A 441 5.38 -24.55 -21.76
N GLN A 442 6.34 -23.98 -21.02
CA GLN A 442 6.04 -23.00 -19.98
C GLN A 442 5.29 -21.79 -20.53
N ARG A 443 5.67 -21.32 -21.73
CA ARG A 443 5.00 -20.22 -22.42
C ARG A 443 3.58 -20.57 -22.85
N LEU A 444 3.38 -21.79 -23.36
CA LEU A 444 2.05 -22.28 -23.75
C LEU A 444 1.15 -22.54 -22.54
N ARG A 445 1.69 -22.95 -21.40
CA ARG A 445 0.92 -23.12 -20.16
C ARG A 445 0.44 -21.79 -19.57
N ASN A 446 1.12 -20.68 -19.88
CA ASN A 446 0.80 -19.36 -19.33
C ASN A 446 0.72 -18.30 -20.43
N PRO A 447 -0.18 -18.44 -21.42
CA PRO A 447 -0.17 -17.60 -22.62
C PRO A 447 -0.46 -16.13 -22.30
N LEU A 448 -1.28 -15.83 -21.28
CA LEU A 448 -1.53 -14.46 -20.82
C LEU A 448 -0.26 -13.78 -20.27
N VAL A 449 0.57 -14.53 -19.57
CA VAL A 449 1.75 -13.97 -18.89
C VAL A 449 2.96 -13.95 -19.81
N GLU A 450 3.16 -15.01 -20.57
CA GLU A 450 4.38 -15.24 -21.33
C GLU A 450 4.29 -14.83 -22.80
N LEU A 451 3.12 -14.98 -23.43
CA LEU A 451 2.97 -14.77 -24.87
C LEU A 451 2.26 -13.47 -25.20
N ALA A 452 1.10 -13.21 -24.59
CA ALA A 452 0.27 -12.06 -24.92
C ALA A 452 1.04 -10.72 -24.87
N PRO A 453 1.85 -10.41 -23.83
CA PRO A 453 2.58 -9.15 -23.75
C PRO A 453 3.59 -8.93 -24.88
N ARG A 454 4.08 -10.02 -25.50
CA ARG A 454 5.07 -9.95 -26.61
C ARG A 454 4.43 -9.58 -27.94
N TYR A 455 3.11 -9.72 -28.06
CA TYR A 455 2.38 -9.64 -29.31
C TYR A 455 1.22 -8.64 -29.29
N VAL A 456 0.97 -7.96 -28.17
CA VAL A 456 0.06 -6.80 -28.14
C VAL A 456 0.51 -5.78 -29.19
N GLY A 457 -0.40 -5.37 -30.07
CA GLY A 457 -0.12 -4.44 -31.16
C GLY A 457 0.73 -4.99 -32.32
N VAL A 458 0.94 -6.32 -32.40
CA VAL A 458 1.68 -6.96 -33.50
C VAL A 458 0.71 -7.66 -34.46
N GLU A 459 0.56 -7.12 -35.67
CA GLU A 459 -0.40 -7.67 -36.66
C GLU A 459 -0.01 -9.06 -37.21
N ASN A 460 1.29 -9.32 -37.41
CA ASN A 460 1.79 -10.52 -38.10
C ASN A 460 2.72 -11.39 -37.22
N PHE A 461 2.23 -11.86 -36.06
CA PHE A 461 3.06 -12.68 -35.16
C PHE A 461 3.08 -14.18 -35.47
N GLN A 462 2.30 -14.67 -36.45
CA GLN A 462 2.15 -16.11 -36.74
C GLN A 462 3.50 -16.81 -36.96
N GLY A 463 4.41 -16.21 -37.73
CA GLY A 463 5.73 -16.77 -37.96
C GLY A 463 6.63 -16.81 -36.71
N ARG A 464 6.42 -15.90 -35.75
CA ARG A 464 7.12 -15.93 -34.45
C ARG A 464 6.54 -17.01 -33.53
N LEU A 465 5.22 -17.19 -33.55
CA LEU A 465 4.56 -18.26 -32.80
C LEU A 465 4.95 -19.64 -33.33
N ALA A 466 4.92 -19.83 -34.65
CA ALA A 466 5.34 -21.07 -35.31
C ALA A 466 6.77 -21.47 -34.91
N ARG A 467 7.70 -20.50 -34.84
CA ARG A 467 9.08 -20.74 -34.34
C ARG A 467 9.13 -21.04 -32.84
N ALA A 468 8.25 -20.46 -32.04
CA ALA A 468 8.22 -20.68 -30.59
C ALA A 468 7.70 -22.08 -30.23
N ILE A 469 6.83 -22.67 -31.07
CA ILE A 469 6.28 -24.01 -30.89
C ILE A 469 7.06 -25.09 -31.67
N ALA A 470 7.86 -24.71 -32.66
CA ALA A 470 8.70 -25.62 -33.45
C ALA A 470 9.61 -26.57 -32.65
N PRO A 471 10.12 -26.23 -31.44
CA PRO A 471 10.92 -27.16 -30.64
C PRO A 471 10.12 -28.34 -30.07
N LEU A 472 8.79 -28.31 -30.06
CA LEU A 472 7.96 -29.42 -29.59
C LEU A 472 8.04 -30.56 -30.61
N PRO A 473 8.66 -31.72 -30.29
CA PRO A 473 8.97 -32.75 -31.27
C PRO A 473 7.72 -33.44 -31.80
N ASP A 474 7.67 -33.72 -33.13
CA ASP A 474 6.77 -34.57 -33.94
C ASP A 474 5.40 -35.01 -33.37
N LEU A 475 4.75 -34.19 -32.55
CA LEU A 475 3.32 -34.03 -32.61
C LEU A 475 3.09 -33.36 -33.95
N ALA A 476 2.80 -34.17 -34.97
CA ALA A 476 2.29 -33.73 -36.25
C ALA A 476 0.97 -32.97 -36.01
N LEU A 477 1.05 -31.74 -35.50
CA LEU A 477 0.01 -30.78 -35.71
C LEU A 477 0.00 -30.58 -37.21
N ASP A 478 -1.05 -31.08 -37.84
CA ASP A 478 -1.39 -30.62 -39.18
C ASP A 478 -1.51 -29.08 -39.17
N ALA A 479 -1.51 -28.51 -40.37
CA ALA A 479 -1.63 -27.06 -40.52
C ALA A 479 -2.86 -26.50 -39.78
N ASP A 480 -3.94 -27.29 -39.70
CA ASP A 480 -5.21 -26.91 -39.09
C ASP A 480 -5.09 -26.73 -37.57
N HIS A 481 -4.37 -27.62 -36.87
CA HIS A 481 -4.14 -27.47 -35.43
C HIS A 481 -3.22 -26.28 -35.12
N THR A 482 -2.18 -26.07 -35.91
CA THR A 482 -1.29 -24.90 -35.75
C THR A 482 -2.06 -23.59 -35.95
N GLU A 483 -2.94 -23.57 -36.95
CA GLU A 483 -3.83 -22.44 -37.20
C GLU A 483 -4.82 -22.22 -36.05
N SER A 484 -5.40 -23.30 -35.50
CA SER A 484 -6.31 -23.27 -34.35
C SER A 484 -5.66 -22.63 -33.12
N VAL A 485 -4.49 -23.11 -32.70
CA VAL A 485 -3.72 -22.55 -31.56
C VAL A 485 -3.35 -21.08 -31.82
N THR A 486 -2.98 -20.76 -33.06
CA THR A 486 -2.65 -19.38 -33.45
C THR A 486 -3.86 -18.45 -33.33
N ASN A 487 -5.03 -18.90 -33.79
CA ASN A 487 -6.27 -18.11 -33.73
C ASN A 487 -6.76 -17.95 -32.28
N ALA A 488 -6.63 -19.00 -31.46
CA ALA A 488 -6.92 -18.90 -30.04
C ALA A 488 -5.96 -17.91 -29.33
N LEU A 489 -4.66 -17.92 -29.66
CA LEU A 489 -3.72 -16.95 -29.10
C LEU A 489 -4.04 -15.50 -29.53
N LYS A 490 -4.45 -15.31 -30.79
CA LYS A 490 -4.93 -13.99 -31.27
C LYS A 490 -6.11 -13.50 -30.44
N ALA A 491 -7.05 -14.39 -30.09
CA ALA A 491 -8.18 -14.05 -29.24
C ALA A 491 -7.73 -13.65 -27.83
N VAL A 492 -6.79 -14.38 -27.22
CA VAL A 492 -6.21 -14.04 -25.90
C VAL A 492 -5.54 -12.66 -25.95
N ILE A 493 -4.70 -12.39 -26.95
CA ILE A 493 -4.00 -11.10 -27.11
C ILE A 493 -5.02 -9.96 -27.22
N LYS A 494 -6.01 -10.10 -28.11
CA LYS A 494 -7.03 -9.08 -28.36
C LYS A 494 -7.88 -8.81 -27.12
N ALA A 495 -8.25 -9.86 -26.38
CA ALA A 495 -9.03 -9.73 -25.16
C ALA A 495 -8.22 -9.05 -24.04
N ALA A 496 -6.93 -9.39 -23.92
CA ALA A 496 -6.06 -8.91 -22.84
C ALA A 496 -5.45 -7.52 -23.11
N GLU A 497 -5.41 -7.07 -24.37
CA GLU A 497 -4.84 -5.78 -24.78
C GLU A 497 -5.31 -4.58 -23.93
N PRO A 498 -6.61 -4.40 -23.59
CA PRO A 498 -7.04 -3.28 -22.75
C PRO A 498 -6.43 -3.26 -21.35
N LEU A 499 -6.06 -4.43 -20.80
CA LEU A 499 -5.43 -4.57 -19.49
C LEU A 499 -3.90 -4.46 -19.59
N LEU A 500 -3.29 -5.14 -20.57
CA LEU A 500 -1.83 -5.20 -20.76
C LEU A 500 -1.23 -3.88 -21.26
N THR A 501 -2.04 -2.98 -21.83
CA THR A 501 -1.59 -1.66 -22.29
C THR A 501 -1.62 -0.58 -21.21
N ILE A 502 -2.11 -0.89 -20.01
CA ILE A 502 -2.12 0.03 -18.88
C ILE A 502 -0.69 0.13 -18.32
N GLU A 503 -0.10 1.32 -18.37
CA GLU A 503 1.24 1.56 -17.83
C GLU A 503 1.26 1.29 -16.31
N GLY A 504 2.18 0.44 -15.87
CA GLY A 504 2.29 0.01 -14.47
C GLY A 504 1.59 -1.31 -14.13
N LEU A 505 0.81 -1.89 -15.06
CA LEU A 505 0.20 -3.22 -14.88
C LEU A 505 1.04 -4.30 -15.58
N GLY A 506 1.76 -5.09 -14.78
CA GLY A 506 2.49 -6.25 -15.28
C GLY A 506 1.58 -7.44 -15.61
N PRO A 507 2.03 -8.41 -16.44
CA PRO A 507 1.23 -9.55 -16.85
C PRO A 507 0.72 -10.44 -15.70
N ILE A 508 1.52 -10.60 -14.63
CA ILE A 508 1.11 -11.36 -13.44
C ILE A 508 -0.09 -10.68 -12.76
N LEU A 509 -0.05 -9.35 -12.64
CA LEU A 509 -1.15 -8.58 -12.07
C LEU A 509 -2.41 -8.67 -12.93
N VAL A 510 -2.26 -8.63 -14.27
CA VAL A 510 -3.38 -8.86 -15.20
C VAL A 510 -3.99 -10.25 -15.00
N LYS A 511 -3.15 -11.29 -14.86
CA LYS A 511 -3.63 -12.65 -14.55
C LYS A 511 -4.40 -12.68 -13.23
N ASN A 512 -3.87 -12.09 -12.16
CA ASN A 512 -4.55 -12.04 -10.86
C ASN A 512 -5.94 -11.38 -10.95
N ILE A 513 -6.05 -10.29 -11.72
CA ILE A 513 -7.33 -9.59 -11.95
C ILE A 513 -8.30 -10.52 -12.70
N VAL A 514 -7.84 -11.15 -13.79
CA VAL A 514 -8.65 -12.07 -14.60
C VAL A 514 -9.15 -13.25 -13.77
N ASP A 515 -8.25 -13.89 -13.02
CA ASP A 515 -8.58 -15.04 -12.16
C ASP A 515 -9.60 -14.65 -11.08
N TRP A 516 -9.45 -13.46 -10.48
CA TRP A 516 -10.37 -12.99 -9.44
C TRP A 516 -11.78 -12.76 -9.98
N PHE A 517 -11.94 -12.15 -11.15
CA PHE A 517 -13.25 -11.93 -11.78
C PHE A 517 -13.84 -13.21 -12.39
N ALA A 518 -13.02 -14.20 -12.72
CA ALA A 518 -13.46 -15.50 -13.22
C ALA A 518 -13.96 -16.44 -12.10
N ASP A 519 -13.55 -16.20 -10.86
CA ASP A 519 -13.97 -17.00 -9.70
C ASP A 519 -15.47 -16.82 -9.38
N ASP A 520 -16.18 -17.94 -9.26
CA ASP A 520 -17.64 -17.94 -9.08
C ASP A 520 -18.07 -17.32 -7.73
N PHE A 521 -17.29 -17.49 -6.67
CA PHE A 521 -17.60 -16.90 -5.36
C PHE A 521 -17.48 -15.38 -5.42
N ASN A 522 -16.42 -14.85 -6.04
CA ASN A 522 -16.27 -13.39 -6.19
C ASN A 522 -17.39 -12.78 -7.05
N ARG A 523 -17.82 -13.48 -8.10
CA ARG A 523 -18.95 -13.06 -8.94
C ARG A 523 -20.28 -13.06 -8.17
N GLU A 524 -20.51 -14.06 -7.32
CA GLU A 524 -21.66 -14.11 -6.41
C GLU A 524 -21.67 -12.90 -5.47
N VAL A 525 -20.51 -12.59 -4.87
CA VAL A 525 -20.32 -11.43 -3.98
C VAL A 525 -20.62 -10.11 -4.71
N LEU A 526 -20.10 -9.91 -5.92
CA LEU A 526 -20.36 -8.71 -6.71
C LEU A 526 -21.84 -8.58 -7.10
N ALA A 527 -22.48 -9.68 -7.49
CA ALA A 527 -23.91 -9.69 -7.83
C ALA A 527 -24.76 -9.28 -6.62
N LYS A 528 -24.45 -9.83 -5.43
CA LYS A 528 -25.12 -9.49 -4.17
C LYS A 528 -24.93 -8.01 -3.79
N MET A 529 -23.73 -7.46 -3.94
CA MET A 529 -23.47 -6.03 -3.74
C MET A 529 -24.31 -5.15 -4.67
N ARG A 530 -24.40 -5.51 -5.97
CA ARG A 530 -25.22 -4.79 -6.96
C ARG A 530 -26.70 -4.82 -6.57
N THR A 531 -27.22 -5.99 -6.18
CA THR A 531 -28.61 -6.13 -5.72
C THR A 531 -28.87 -5.31 -4.45
N ALA A 532 -27.89 -5.19 -3.56
CA ALA A 532 -27.97 -4.36 -2.35
C ALA A 532 -27.82 -2.85 -2.61
N GLY A 533 -27.61 -2.44 -3.86
CA GLY A 533 -27.52 -1.04 -4.27
C GLY A 533 -26.12 -0.43 -4.20
N VAL A 534 -25.06 -1.24 -4.05
CA VAL A 534 -23.67 -0.76 -4.18
C VAL A 534 -23.46 -0.35 -5.63
N GLN A 535 -23.33 0.95 -5.84
CA GLN A 535 -23.17 1.54 -7.15
C GLN A 535 -22.21 2.72 -7.04
N PRO A 536 -20.91 2.45 -7.23
CA PRO A 536 -19.93 3.51 -7.36
C PRO A 536 -20.39 4.51 -8.41
N PRO A 537 -20.26 5.82 -8.15
CA PRO A 537 -20.49 6.80 -9.19
C PRO A 537 -19.57 6.46 -10.36
N LYS A 538 -20.14 6.38 -11.57
CA LYS A 538 -19.33 6.27 -12.79
C LYS A 538 -18.30 7.37 -12.72
N SER A 539 -17.03 7.03 -12.95
CA SER A 539 -16.01 8.06 -13.06
C SER A 539 -16.42 8.95 -14.23
N VAL A 540 -16.92 10.14 -13.92
CA VAL A 540 -17.22 11.13 -14.94
C VAL A 540 -15.87 11.67 -15.36
N GLN A 541 -15.15 10.94 -16.21
CA GLN A 541 -14.28 11.62 -17.15
C GLN A 541 -15.22 12.33 -18.12
N LYS A 542 -15.72 13.50 -17.70
CA LYS A 542 -16.28 14.45 -18.63
C LYS A 542 -15.09 14.84 -19.47
N GLN A 543 -14.95 14.18 -20.62
CA GLN A 543 -14.16 14.74 -21.69
C GLN A 543 -14.84 16.08 -22.01
N THR A 544 -14.29 17.16 -21.47
CA THR A 544 -14.80 18.51 -21.59
C THR A 544 -14.82 18.92 -23.06
N SER A 545 -13.85 18.45 -23.85
CA SER A 545 -13.86 18.50 -25.32
C SER A 545 -12.84 17.52 -25.93
N ASN A 546 -12.76 17.47 -27.27
CA ASN A 546 -11.72 16.71 -28.01
C ASN A 546 -10.59 17.63 -28.52
N ALA A 547 -10.44 18.83 -27.96
CA ALA A 547 -9.51 19.85 -28.46
C ALA A 547 -8.04 19.39 -28.51
N LEU A 548 -7.67 18.43 -27.66
CA LEU A 548 -6.31 17.88 -27.56
C LEU A 548 -6.20 16.43 -28.05
N GLU A 549 -7.19 15.92 -28.79
CA GLU A 549 -7.19 14.54 -29.28
C GLU A 549 -5.96 14.24 -30.15
N GLY A 550 -5.26 13.14 -29.85
CA GLY A 550 -4.03 12.73 -30.54
C GLY A 550 -2.78 13.52 -30.16
N ILE A 551 -2.88 14.50 -29.25
CA ILE A 551 -1.76 15.33 -28.81
C ILE A 551 -1.14 14.76 -27.53
N THR A 552 0.18 14.57 -27.54
CA THR A 552 0.97 14.06 -26.42
C THR A 552 1.80 15.18 -25.78
N PHE A 553 1.67 15.34 -24.47
CA PHE A 553 2.33 16.33 -23.65
C PHE A 553 3.36 15.69 -22.71
N VAL A 554 4.41 16.43 -22.39
CA VAL A 554 5.29 16.15 -21.24
C VAL A 554 5.32 17.38 -20.36
N ILE A 555 4.99 17.23 -19.09
CA ILE A 555 4.99 18.34 -18.14
C ILE A 555 6.35 18.41 -17.44
N THR A 556 6.94 19.60 -17.31
CA THR A 556 8.20 19.83 -16.58
C THR A 556 8.21 21.23 -15.94
N GLY A 557 8.92 21.37 -14.82
CA GLY A 557 8.86 22.59 -14.00
C GLY A 557 7.58 22.70 -13.18
N THR A 558 7.51 23.74 -12.36
CA THR A 558 6.35 24.05 -11.52
C THR A 558 5.44 25.03 -12.25
N LEU A 559 4.21 24.63 -12.56
CA LEU A 559 3.28 25.50 -13.26
C LEU A 559 2.73 26.58 -12.30
N PRO A 560 2.44 27.81 -12.78
CA PRO A 560 2.09 28.93 -11.91
C PRO A 560 0.79 28.76 -11.12
N ASN A 561 -0.24 28.15 -11.71
CA ASN A 561 -1.57 28.06 -11.09
C ASN A 561 -2.10 26.62 -10.99
N LEU A 562 -1.64 25.71 -11.83
CA LEU A 562 -2.06 24.31 -11.82
C LEU A 562 -1.01 23.42 -11.13
N SER A 563 -1.45 22.52 -10.27
CA SER A 563 -0.60 21.38 -9.91
C SER A 563 -0.36 20.49 -11.14
N ARG A 564 0.69 19.68 -11.09
CA ARG A 564 0.99 18.73 -12.17
C ARG A 564 -0.15 17.75 -12.41
N ASP A 565 -0.86 17.35 -11.36
CA ASP A 565 -1.99 16.44 -11.44
C ASP A 565 -3.22 17.14 -12.02
N GLU A 566 -3.47 18.41 -11.65
CA GLU A 566 -4.54 19.22 -12.26
C GLU A 566 -4.27 19.50 -13.74
N ALA A 567 -3.04 19.84 -14.12
CA ALA A 567 -2.66 20.01 -15.52
C ALA A 567 -2.76 18.69 -16.31
N THR A 568 -2.40 17.56 -15.69
CA THR A 568 -2.59 16.23 -16.28
C THR A 568 -4.05 15.90 -16.47
N ALA A 569 -4.88 16.18 -15.46
CA ALA A 569 -6.33 15.98 -15.52
C ALA A 569 -6.96 16.88 -16.59
N LEU A 570 -6.55 18.14 -16.71
CA LEU A 570 -7.00 19.08 -17.73
C LEU A 570 -6.65 18.61 -19.14
N ILE A 571 -5.40 18.18 -19.37
CA ILE A 571 -4.97 17.64 -20.67
C ILE A 571 -5.78 16.39 -21.01
N LYS A 572 -5.91 15.45 -20.07
CA LYS A 572 -6.69 14.22 -20.24
C LYS A 572 -8.17 14.52 -20.50
N SER A 573 -8.77 15.48 -19.77
CA SER A 573 -10.18 15.86 -19.95
C SER A 573 -10.46 16.53 -21.29
N HIS A 574 -9.45 16.98 -22.02
CA HIS A 574 -9.60 17.52 -23.38
C HIS A 574 -9.13 16.55 -24.48
N GLY A 575 -8.89 15.27 -24.16
CA GLY A 575 -8.52 14.22 -25.11
C GLY A 575 -7.01 14.03 -25.34
N GLY A 576 -6.17 14.80 -24.63
CA GLY A 576 -4.72 14.73 -24.72
C GLY A 576 -4.10 13.62 -23.87
N ARG A 577 -2.85 13.25 -24.17
CA ARG A 577 -2.08 12.27 -23.39
C ARG A 577 -0.91 12.95 -22.70
N VAL A 578 -0.58 12.54 -21.48
CA VAL A 578 0.62 13.00 -20.77
C VAL A 578 1.59 11.83 -20.59
N THR A 579 2.86 12.02 -20.92
CA THR A 579 3.90 11.01 -20.72
C THR A 579 5.03 11.52 -19.82
N GLY A 580 5.77 10.58 -19.22
CA GLY A 580 6.85 10.90 -18.29
C GLY A 580 8.15 11.38 -18.95
N SER A 581 8.35 11.10 -20.24
CA SER A 581 9.62 11.33 -20.94
C SER A 581 9.44 11.95 -22.32
N VAL A 582 10.32 12.89 -22.66
CA VAL A 582 10.38 13.51 -24.00
C VAL A 582 10.90 12.50 -25.01
N SER A 583 10.11 12.25 -26.06
CA SER A 583 10.41 11.34 -27.18
C SER A 583 10.03 11.98 -28.52
N LYS A 584 10.42 11.38 -29.65
CA LYS A 584 9.98 11.85 -30.99
C LYS A 584 8.46 11.84 -31.21
N LYS A 585 7.70 11.14 -30.35
CA LYS A 585 6.23 11.09 -30.38
C LYS A 585 5.57 12.16 -29.52
N THR A 586 6.36 12.93 -28.74
CA THR A 586 5.85 14.02 -27.92
C THR A 586 5.54 15.23 -28.82
N ASN A 587 4.32 15.78 -28.72
CA ASN A 587 3.92 16.94 -29.50
C ASN A 587 4.30 18.25 -28.80
N TYR A 588 4.11 18.32 -27.48
CA TYR A 588 4.40 19.53 -26.69
C TYR A 588 5.09 19.19 -25.38
N VAL A 589 5.95 20.09 -24.92
CA VAL A 589 6.48 20.07 -23.56
C VAL A 589 5.94 21.28 -22.82
N LEU A 590 5.05 21.01 -21.86
CA LEU A 590 4.48 22.02 -20.99
C LEU A 590 5.50 22.39 -19.91
N VAL A 591 5.92 23.64 -19.93
CA VAL A 591 6.99 24.16 -19.08
C VAL A 591 6.45 25.19 -18.10
N GLY A 592 6.67 24.94 -16.82
CA GLY A 592 6.51 25.91 -15.74
C GLY A 592 7.82 26.60 -15.36
N ALA A 593 7.82 27.30 -14.23
CA ALA A 593 9.02 27.86 -13.64
C ALA A 593 10.08 26.76 -13.37
N SER A 594 11.36 27.12 -13.55
CA SER A 594 12.52 26.21 -13.46
C SER A 594 12.46 25.01 -14.42
N PRO A 595 12.54 25.23 -15.75
CA PRO A 595 12.57 24.14 -16.73
C PRO A 595 13.80 23.25 -16.56
N GLY A 596 13.60 22.04 -16.03
CA GLY A 596 14.64 21.03 -15.91
C GLY A 596 15.09 20.40 -17.24
N SER A 597 15.87 19.31 -17.16
CA SER A 597 16.50 18.58 -18.29
C SER A 597 15.57 18.12 -19.42
N LYS A 598 14.25 18.10 -19.20
CA LYS A 598 13.25 17.77 -20.24
C LYS A 598 13.05 18.92 -21.22
N ALA A 599 13.17 20.18 -20.80
CA ALA A 599 13.10 21.33 -21.70
C ALA A 599 14.34 21.40 -22.62
N GLU A 600 15.51 21.10 -22.06
CA GLU A 600 16.76 20.91 -22.82
C GLU A 600 16.59 19.81 -23.90
N LYS A 601 16.07 18.64 -23.50
CA LYS A 601 15.82 17.52 -24.41
C LYS A 601 14.76 17.84 -25.47
N ALA A 602 13.75 18.65 -25.14
CA ALA A 602 12.75 19.12 -26.09
C ALA A 602 13.37 20.01 -27.17
N LYS A 603 14.25 20.95 -26.77
CA LYS A 603 15.02 21.80 -27.70
C LYS A 603 15.88 20.96 -28.64
N GLN A 604 16.59 19.95 -28.12
CA GLN A 604 17.42 19.05 -28.93
C GLN A 604 16.64 18.24 -29.97
N LEU A 605 15.40 17.86 -29.63
CA LEU A 605 14.52 17.07 -30.49
C LEU A 605 13.59 17.92 -31.38
N GLY A 606 13.69 19.25 -31.28
CA GLY A 606 12.84 20.18 -32.05
C GLY A 606 11.36 20.15 -31.64
N ILE A 607 11.06 19.80 -30.39
CA ILE A 607 9.69 19.65 -29.89
C ILE A 607 9.23 20.98 -29.28
N PRO A 608 8.07 21.51 -29.70
CA PRO A 608 7.53 22.76 -29.17
C PRO A 608 7.39 22.77 -27.64
N ILE A 609 7.84 23.86 -27.02
CA ILE A 609 7.68 24.15 -25.60
C ILE A 609 6.55 25.15 -25.44
N ILE A 610 5.63 24.90 -24.51
CA ILE A 610 4.45 25.75 -24.26
C ILE A 610 4.32 26.06 -22.77
N SER A 611 3.66 27.18 -22.44
CA SER A 611 3.35 27.59 -21.07
C SER A 611 2.00 27.07 -20.59
N GLU A 612 1.70 27.24 -19.29
CA GLU A 612 0.36 26.98 -18.73
C GLU A 612 -0.73 27.80 -19.43
N GLU A 613 -0.46 29.06 -19.75
CA GLU A 613 -1.38 29.94 -20.48
C GLU A 613 -1.67 29.43 -21.89
N ASP A 614 -0.64 28.92 -22.59
CA ASP A 614 -0.80 28.32 -23.91
C ASP A 614 -1.67 27.06 -23.84
N LEU A 615 -1.47 26.21 -22.82
CA LEU A 615 -2.33 25.04 -22.59
C LEU A 615 -3.79 25.47 -22.39
N LEU A 616 -4.02 26.48 -21.54
CA LEU A 616 -5.36 27.03 -21.31
C LEU A 616 -5.96 27.60 -22.60
N ALA A 617 -5.17 28.26 -23.44
CA ALA A 617 -5.61 28.75 -24.73
C ALA A 617 -5.94 27.63 -25.73
N MET A 618 -5.21 26.51 -25.69
CA MET A 618 -5.50 25.34 -26.53
C MET A 618 -6.82 24.66 -26.16
N VAL A 619 -7.14 24.59 -24.86
CA VAL A 619 -8.38 23.96 -24.39
C VAL A 619 -9.61 24.89 -24.46
N ASN A 620 -9.41 26.21 -24.47
CA ASN A 620 -10.47 27.22 -24.56
C ASN A 620 -10.80 27.69 -25.99
N LYS A 621 -10.09 27.20 -27.02
CA LYS A 621 -10.49 27.42 -28.42
C LYS A 621 -11.74 26.60 -28.72
N GLN A 622 -12.89 27.27 -28.80
CA GLN A 622 -14.13 26.73 -29.36
C GLN A 622 -14.01 26.54 -30.87
#